data_AF-A0A0E9XRT2-F1
#
_entry.id   AF-A0A0E9XRT2-F1
#
_cell.length_a   1.000
_cell.length_b   1.000
_cell.length_c   1.000
_cell.angle_alpha   90.00
_cell.angle_beta   90.00
_cell.angle_gamma   90.00
#
_symmetry.space_group_name_H-M   'P 1'
#
loop_
_entity.id
_entity.type
_entity.pdbx_description
1 polymer ?
#
loop_
_entity_poly.entity_id
_entity_poly.type
_entity_poly.pdbx_seq_one_letter_code
_entity_poly.pdbx_strand_id
1 'polypeptide(L)'
;MADVDLAWNYFKTTFLALINKHAPLRRFRVSGKDNPWFNETISSSIRERDKAWAKAKRSNDASDWVQYRALRNKCTKLIKNTKSDYYLHLINENLNDPSKFWKLIKSSSGSMTPSTLPDRLK
;
A
#
# COMPACT_ATOMS: atom_id res chain seq x y z
N MET A 1 -34.62 34.36 -31.16
CA MET A 1 -33.16 34.49 -30.98
C MET A 1 -32.73 33.27 -30.18
N ALA A 2 -32.01 32.33 -30.78
CA ALA A 2 -31.58 31.12 -30.07
C ALA A 2 -30.70 31.56 -28.91
N ASP A 3 -31.15 31.26 -27.70
CA ASP A 3 -30.44 31.61 -26.47
C ASP A 3 -29.21 30.71 -26.36
N VAL A 4 -28.06 31.25 -26.75
CA VAL A 4 -26.77 30.55 -26.77
C VAL A 4 -26.43 30.03 -25.37
N ASP A 5 -26.84 30.75 -24.33
CA ASP A 5 -26.61 30.35 -22.95
C ASP A 5 -27.42 29.12 -22.58
N LEU A 6 -28.66 29.01 -23.07
CA LEU A 6 -29.50 27.83 -22.85
C LEU A 6 -28.89 26.58 -23.50
N ALA A 7 -28.46 26.69 -24.75
CA ALA A 7 -27.84 25.59 -25.48
C ALA A 7 -26.52 25.12 -24.82
N TRP A 8 -25.70 26.08 -24.40
CA TRP A 8 -24.45 25.79 -23.68
C TRP A 8 -24.70 25.09 -22.35
N ASN A 9 -25.66 25.57 -21.55
CA ASN A 9 -25.99 24.96 -20.26
C ASN A 9 -26.52 23.53 -20.42
N TYR A 10 -27.34 23.27 -21.45
CA TYR A 10 -27.84 21.92 -21.74
C TYR A 10 -26.71 20.95 -22.08
N PHE A 11 -25.78 21.37 -22.96
CA PHE A 11 -24.60 20.57 -23.30
C PHE A 11 -23.74 20.30 -22.06
N LYS A 12 -23.38 21.34 -21.32
CA LYS A 12 -22.51 21.26 -20.14
C LYS A 12 -23.07 20.33 -19.08
N THR A 13 -24.35 20.46 -18.74
CA THR A 13 -24.99 19.64 -17.71
C THR A 13 -25.07 18.17 -18.12
N THR A 14 -25.48 17.90 -19.36
CA THR A 14 -25.55 16.54 -19.92
C THR A 14 -24.18 15.87 -19.96
N PHE A 15 -23.16 16.60 -20.43
CA PHE A 15 -21.79 16.11 -20.50
C PHE A 15 -21.21 15.81 -19.12
N LEU A 16 -21.38 16.72 -18.15
CA LEU A 16 -20.91 16.52 -16.78
C LEU A 16 -21.65 15.37 -16.08
N ALA A 17 -22.95 15.19 -16.34
CA ALA A 17 -23.70 14.05 -15.81
C ALA A 17 -23.15 12.72 -16.35
N LEU A 18 -22.81 12.66 -17.64
CA LEU A 18 -22.20 11.48 -18.25
C LEU A 18 -20.81 11.20 -17.67
N ILE A 19 -19.97 12.22 -17.53
CA ILE A 19 -18.65 12.08 -16.90
C ILE A 19 -18.79 11.59 -15.46
N ASN A 20 -19.65 12.19 -14.66
CA ASN A 20 -19.81 11.78 -13.25
C ASN A 20 -20.37 10.35 -13.12
N LYS A 21 -21.17 9.88 -14.09
CA LYS A 21 -21.68 8.52 -14.12
C LYS A 21 -20.60 7.49 -14.46
N HIS A 22 -19.76 7.77 -15.46
CA HIS A 22 -18.80 6.79 -15.98
C HIS A 22 -17.37 6.95 -15.44
N ALA A 23 -16.98 8.16 -15.05
CA ALA A 23 -15.67 8.51 -14.52
C ALA A 23 -15.81 9.44 -13.30
N PRO A 24 -16.51 9.00 -12.22
CA PRO A 24 -16.64 9.80 -11.02
C PRO A 24 -15.26 10.15 -10.45
N LEU A 25 -15.10 11.40 -9.99
CA LEU A 25 -13.94 11.78 -9.19
C LEU A 25 -13.97 11.00 -7.87
N ARG A 26 -13.03 10.05 -7.73
CA ARG A 26 -12.90 9.23 -6.54
C ARG A 26 -11.66 9.65 -5.77
N ARG A 27 -11.83 9.90 -4.47
CA ARG A 27 -10.71 9.98 -3.54
C ARG A 27 -10.29 8.56 -3.21
N PHE A 28 -9.07 8.20 -3.56
CA PHE A 28 -8.45 6.96 -3.12
C PHE A 28 -7.24 7.29 -2.25
N ARG A 29 -6.94 6.40 -1.32
CA ARG A 29 -5.67 6.46 -0.61
C ARG A 29 -4.59 6.04 -1.60
N VAL A 30 -3.76 6.97 -2.02
CA VAL A 30 -2.49 6.63 -2.68
C VAL A 30 -1.70 5.84 -1.64
N SER A 31 -1.47 4.56 -1.89
CA SER A 31 -0.58 3.74 -1.04
C SER A 31 0.83 4.25 -1.26
N GLY A 32 1.23 5.25 -0.47
CA GLY A 32 2.54 5.85 -0.53
C GLY A 32 3.59 4.90 0.04
N LYS A 33 4.61 4.64 -0.79
CA LYS A 33 5.81 3.82 -0.61
C LYS A 33 5.67 2.39 -1.11
N ASP A 34 6.39 2.12 -2.19
CA ASP A 34 6.85 0.78 -2.50
C ASP A 34 7.50 0.22 -1.25
N ASN A 35 6.98 -0.90 -0.74
CA ASN A 35 7.63 -1.66 0.32
C ASN A 35 8.71 -2.50 -0.36
N PRO A 36 9.99 -2.10 -0.35
CA PRO A 36 10.99 -2.74 -1.20
C PRO A 36 11.33 -4.16 -0.71
N TRP A 37 11.01 -4.45 0.56
CA TRP A 37 11.08 -5.77 1.16
C TRP A 37 9.89 -6.67 0.82
N PHE A 38 8.82 -6.15 0.21
CA PHE A 38 7.65 -6.96 -0.16
C PHE A 38 7.92 -7.67 -1.49
N ASN A 39 7.77 -9.00 -1.49
CA ASN A 39 8.05 -9.84 -2.65
C ASN A 39 6.92 -10.84 -2.92
N GLU A 40 7.02 -11.55 -4.04
CA GLU A 40 6.03 -12.55 -4.45
C GLU A 40 5.88 -13.68 -3.43
N THR A 41 6.95 -14.09 -2.76
CA THR A 41 6.93 -15.12 -1.71
C THR A 41 6.02 -14.72 -0.53
N ILE A 42 6.11 -13.47 -0.08
CA ILE A 42 5.21 -12.93 0.96
C ILE A 42 3.76 -12.92 0.45
N SER A 43 3.54 -12.43 -0.77
CA SER A 43 2.22 -12.39 -1.39
C SER A 43 1.57 -13.77 -1.47
N SER A 44 2.32 -14.78 -1.94
CA SER A 44 1.89 -16.17 -1.99
C SER A 44 1.60 -16.75 -0.61
N SER A 45 2.46 -16.48 0.38
CA SER A 45 2.22 -16.93 1.77
C SER A 45 0.97 -16.30 2.40
N ILE A 46 0.69 -15.03 2.08
CA ILE A 46 -0.54 -14.34 2.51
C ILE A 46 -1.76 -15.01 1.87
N ARG A 47 -1.71 -15.29 0.56
CA ARG A 47 -2.80 -15.97 -0.16
C ARG A 47 -3.07 -17.38 0.41
N GLU A 48 -2.02 -18.15 0.69
CA GLU A 48 -2.14 -19.48 1.32
C GLU A 48 -2.84 -19.40 2.68
N ARG A 49 -2.40 -18.47 3.53
CA ARG A 49 -3.01 -18.20 4.85
C ARG A 49 -4.49 -17.85 4.71
N ASP A 50 -4.83 -16.97 3.78
CA ASP A 50 -6.21 -16.49 3.60
C ASP A 50 -7.12 -17.59 3.04
N LYS A 51 -6.60 -18.43 2.14
CA LYS A 51 -7.31 -19.62 1.66
C LYS A 51 -7.59 -20.60 2.80
N ALA A 52 -6.60 -20.85 3.66
CA ALA A 52 -6.77 -21.72 4.82
C ALA A 52 -7.74 -21.15 5.86
N TRP A 53 -7.71 -19.82 6.09
CA TRP A 53 -8.67 -19.14 6.93
C TRP A 53 -10.10 -19.29 6.39
N ALA A 54 -10.30 -19.03 5.10
CA ALA A 54 -11.59 -19.17 4.46
C ALA A 54 -12.10 -20.63 4.52
N LYS A 55 -11.20 -21.62 4.39
CA LYS A 55 -11.54 -23.03 4.57
C LYS A 55 -11.99 -23.33 6.00
N ALA A 56 -11.15 -23.01 7.00
CA ALA A 56 -11.45 -23.24 8.42
C ALA A 56 -12.74 -22.56 8.87
N LYS A 57 -13.03 -21.37 8.33
CA LYS A 57 -14.27 -20.65 8.62
C LYS A 57 -15.51 -21.33 8.04
N ARG A 58 -15.38 -22.02 6.91
CA ARG A 58 -16.49 -22.76 6.26
C ARG A 58 -16.71 -24.14 6.88
N SER A 59 -15.65 -24.89 7.14
CA SER A 59 -15.75 -26.25 7.71
C SER A 59 -16.00 -26.25 9.22
N ASN A 60 -15.48 -25.24 9.93
CA ASN A 60 -15.47 -25.16 11.38
C ASN A 60 -14.76 -26.33 12.08
N ASP A 61 -13.89 -27.04 11.36
CA ASP A 61 -13.14 -28.19 11.86
C ASP A 61 -11.88 -27.76 12.62
N ALA A 62 -11.61 -28.42 13.74
CA ALA A 62 -10.43 -28.15 14.56
C ALA A 62 -9.11 -28.35 13.78
N SER A 63 -9.05 -29.34 12.90
CA SER A 63 -7.89 -29.63 12.04
C SER A 63 -7.59 -28.50 11.07
N ASP A 64 -8.61 -27.93 10.42
CA ASP A 64 -8.46 -26.80 9.51
C ASP A 64 -8.01 -25.53 10.27
N TRP A 65 -8.47 -25.34 11.50
CA TRP A 65 -7.98 -24.28 12.37
C TRP A 65 -6.50 -24.47 12.78
N VAL A 66 -6.05 -25.70 13.02
CA VAL A 66 -4.62 -25.99 13.25
C VAL A 66 -3.80 -25.61 12.01
N GLN A 67 -4.25 -26.01 10.83
CA GLN A 67 -3.58 -25.69 9.57
C GLN A 67 -3.49 -24.18 9.33
N TYR A 68 -4.58 -23.44 9.57
CA TYR A 68 -4.59 -21.99 9.49
C TYR A 68 -3.57 -21.36 10.45
N ARG A 69 -3.51 -21.81 11.72
CA ARG A 69 -2.54 -21.29 12.70
C ARG A 69 -1.10 -21.52 12.26
N ALA A 70 -0.79 -22.71 11.71
CA ALA A 70 0.53 -23.01 11.17
C ALA A 70 0.91 -22.06 10.02
N LEU A 71 0.01 -21.85 9.07
CA LEU A 71 0.23 -20.94 7.93
C LEU A 71 0.32 -19.47 8.36
N ARG A 72 -0.48 -19.05 9.34
CA ARG A 72 -0.38 -17.71 9.94
C ARG A 72 1.00 -17.48 10.53
N ASN A 73 1.48 -18.43 11.34
CA ASN A 73 2.79 -18.32 11.98
C ASN A 73 3.93 -18.32 10.95
N LYS A 74 3.84 -19.18 9.92
CA LYS A 74 4.76 -19.19 8.77
C LYS A 74 4.80 -17.82 8.08
N CYS A 75 3.64 -17.27 7.75
CA CYS A 75 3.51 -15.97 7.09
C CYS A 75 4.10 -14.83 7.95
N THR A 76 3.79 -14.79 9.25
CA THR A 76 4.35 -13.80 10.17
C THR A 76 5.87 -13.90 10.28
N LYS A 77 6.41 -15.13 10.40
CA LYS A 77 7.86 -15.36 10.45
C LYS A 77 8.54 -14.92 9.15
N LEU A 78 7.95 -15.26 8.00
CA LEU A 78 8.47 -14.86 6.69
C LEU A 78 8.57 -13.34 6.56
N ILE A 79 7.47 -12.62 6.87
CA ILE A 79 7.45 -11.15 6.80
C ILE A 79 8.52 -10.54 7.72
N LYS A 80 8.64 -11.06 8.96
CA LYS A 80 9.65 -10.59 9.91
C LYS A 80 11.08 -10.79 9.37
N ASN A 81 11.37 -11.97 8.84
CA ASN A 81 12.69 -12.30 8.32
C ASN A 81 13.02 -11.47 7.08
N THR A 82 12.15 -11.44 6.07
CA THR A 82 12.39 -10.66 4.84
C THR A 82 12.60 -9.18 5.14
N LYS A 83 11.83 -8.62 6.08
CA LYS A 83 12.03 -7.24 6.51
C LYS A 83 13.39 -7.06 7.19
N SER A 84 13.77 -7.96 8.09
CA SER A 84 15.07 -7.95 8.77
C SER A 84 16.23 -8.04 7.78
N ASP A 85 16.16 -8.99 6.85
CA ASP A 85 17.20 -9.25 5.86
C ASP A 85 17.40 -8.05 4.94
N TYR A 86 16.30 -7.43 4.49
CA TYR A 86 16.33 -6.22 3.68
C TYR A 86 17.05 -5.07 4.39
N TYR A 87 16.68 -4.77 5.63
CA TYR A 87 17.34 -3.68 6.36
C TYR A 87 18.78 -3.99 6.73
N LEU A 88 19.09 -5.25 7.06
CA LEU A 88 20.46 -5.69 7.33
C LEU A 88 21.34 -5.50 6.09
N HIS A 89 20.85 -5.92 4.92
CA HIS A 89 21.54 -5.71 3.65
C HIS A 89 21.78 -4.22 3.38
N LEU A 90 20.73 -3.42 3.50
CA LEU A 90 20.80 -1.98 3.24
C LEU A 90 21.75 -1.26 4.22
N ILE A 91 21.80 -1.70 5.47
CA ILE A 91 22.78 -1.21 6.45
C ILE A 91 24.19 -1.59 6.00
N ASN A 92 24.43 -2.86 5.68
CA ASN A 92 25.75 -3.36 5.30
C ASN A 92 26.33 -2.63 4.08
N GLU A 93 25.50 -2.33 3.08
CA GLU A 93 25.90 -1.56 1.90
C GLU A 93 26.30 -0.11 2.22
N ASN A 94 25.75 0.48 3.28
CA ASN A 94 25.96 1.88 3.65
C ASN A 94 26.93 2.06 4.83
N LEU A 95 27.51 0.99 5.37
CA LEU A 95 28.45 1.05 6.50
C LEU A 95 29.67 1.95 6.24
N ASN A 96 30.14 1.99 4.99
CA ASN A 96 31.33 2.77 4.60
C ASN A 96 31.04 4.26 4.40
N ASP A 97 29.77 4.70 4.49
CA ASP A 97 29.37 6.10 4.37
C ASP A 97 28.47 6.50 5.55
N PRO A 98 29.03 7.05 6.63
CA PRO A 98 28.29 7.45 7.82
C PRO A 98 27.14 8.42 7.51
N SER A 99 27.29 9.30 6.51
CA SER A 99 26.25 10.27 6.14
C SER A 99 25.03 9.57 5.52
N LYS A 100 25.27 8.60 4.62
CA LYS A 100 24.20 7.78 4.04
C LYS A 100 23.56 6.86 5.07
N PHE A 101 24.36 6.25 5.94
CA PHE A 101 23.87 5.41 7.04
C PHE A 101 22.91 6.17 7.96
N TRP A 102 23.29 7.34 8.46
CA TRP A 102 22.43 8.12 9.34
C TRP A 102 21.18 8.66 8.63
N LYS A 103 21.27 9.04 7.35
CA LYS A 103 20.09 9.38 6.52
C LYS A 103 19.12 8.19 6.40
N LEU A 104 19.64 7.00 6.17
CA LEU A 104 18.87 5.76 6.05
C LEU A 104 18.13 5.44 7.36
N ILE A 105 18.84 5.46 8.50
CA ILE A 105 18.24 5.20 9.83
C ILE A 105 17.18 6.26 10.17
N LYS A 106 17.43 7.53 9.86
CA LYS A 106 16.46 8.62 10.11
C LYS A 106 15.19 8.44 9.26
N SER A 107 15.32 8.03 8.00
CA SER A 107 14.18 7.78 7.10
C SER A 107 13.34 6.55 7.46
N SER A 108 13.95 5.54 8.09
CA SER A 108 13.29 4.28 8.49
C SER A 108 12.67 4.35 9.90
N SER A 109 13.22 5.16 10.80
CA SER A 109 12.75 5.32 12.19
C SER A 109 11.52 6.21 12.36
N GLY A 110 10.96 6.79 11.29
CA GLY A 110 9.75 7.61 11.38
C GLY A 110 9.92 8.94 12.12
N SER A 111 11.15 9.31 12.52
CA SER A 111 11.44 10.64 13.08
C SER A 111 11.42 11.69 11.97
N MET A 112 10.22 12.12 11.60
CA MET A 112 10.00 13.34 10.84
C MET A 112 10.46 14.51 11.73
N THR A 113 11.67 15.02 11.53
CA THR A 113 11.87 16.45 11.77
C THR A 113 11.01 17.18 10.72
N PRO A 114 10.15 18.14 11.10
CA PRO A 114 9.34 18.88 10.14
C PRO A 114 10.27 19.78 9.31
N SER A 115 10.83 19.25 8.24
CA SER A 115 11.59 20.03 7.27
C SER A 115 10.61 20.56 6.22
N THR A 116 10.14 21.77 6.51
CA THR A 116 9.72 22.84 5.60
C THR A 116 8.60 22.51 4.59
N LEU A 117 7.52 23.30 4.64
CA LEU A 117 6.43 23.29 3.66
C LEU A 117 6.99 23.32 2.22
N PRO A 118 6.43 22.55 1.28
CA PRO A 118 6.77 22.68 -0.14
C PRO A 118 6.40 24.07 -0.65
N ASP A 119 7.36 24.75 -1.26
CA ASP A 119 7.35 26.14 -1.79
C ASP A 119 6.40 26.35 -3.00
N ARG A 120 5.33 25.55 -3.15
CA ARG A 120 4.38 25.64 -4.28
C ARG A 120 3.13 26.45 -3.99
N LEU A 121 3.27 27.56 -3.26
CA LEU A 121 2.26 28.61 -3.11
C LEU A 121 2.91 30.01 -3.09
N LYS A 122 3.83 30.26 -4.01
CA LYS A 122 4.14 31.61 -4.49
C LYS A 122 3.61 31.76 -5.91
#